data_AF-A0A926HSU1-F1
#
_entry.id   AF-A0A926HSU1-F1
#
_cell.length_a   1.000
_cell.length_b   1.000
_cell.length_c   1.000
_cell.angle_alpha   90.00
_cell.angle_beta   90.00
_cell.angle_gamma   90.00
#
_symmetry.space_group_name_H-M   'P 1'
#
loop_
_entity.id
_entity.type
_entity.pdbx_description
1 polymer ?
#
loop_
_entity_poly.entity_id
_entity_poly.type
_entity_poly.pdbx_seq_one_letter_code
_entity_poly.pdbx_strand_id
1 'polypeptide(L)'
;MEKKQMKKKHRFNLFDVLIIVLVIAVAAAVFWFFNRDKGGTILAAGTKVTYQLEITNVPQEVAYSPRIGDYVKEGVRKVRLGKIVGVDVQPYEKLTRNLIDDTINLTPVPDRYTVVITCEADGKLSGGRVSVNGHVFGVGSEIALQSKNFAGTSYCITMKTK
;
A
#
# COMPACT_ATOMS: atom_id res chain seq x y z
N MET A 1 62.11 -43.36 22.47
CA MET A 1 60.77 -43.99 22.37
C MET A 1 59.91 -43.09 21.50
N GLU A 2 59.75 -43.43 20.22
CA GLU A 2 59.10 -42.58 19.23
C GLU A 2 57.63 -43.02 19.04
N LYS A 3 56.67 -42.15 19.32
CA LYS A 3 55.24 -42.43 19.14
C LYS A 3 54.86 -42.20 17.67
N LYS A 4 54.72 -43.28 16.91
CA LYS A 4 54.23 -43.27 15.52
C LYS A 4 52.75 -42.89 15.50
N GLN A 5 52.42 -41.67 15.13
CA GLN A 5 51.02 -41.26 14.91
C GLN A 5 50.45 -41.95 13.66
N MET A 6 49.44 -42.80 13.84
CA MET A 6 48.69 -43.37 12.72
C MET A 6 47.69 -42.33 12.18
N LYS A 7 47.96 -41.78 10.99
CA LYS A 7 46.99 -41.00 10.23
C LYS A 7 45.83 -41.91 9.80
N LYS A 8 44.63 -41.72 10.37
CA LYS A 8 43.40 -42.37 9.90
C LYS A 8 43.11 -41.90 8.47
N LYS A 9 43.23 -42.80 7.51
CA LYS A 9 42.84 -42.59 6.11
C LYS A 9 41.31 -42.63 6.04
N HIS A 10 40.67 -41.47 5.87
CA HIS A 10 39.21 -41.39 5.66
C HIS A 10 38.85 -42.20 4.41
N ARG A 11 38.04 -43.24 4.58
CA ARG A 11 37.46 -44.02 3.48
C ARG A 11 36.18 -43.32 3.09
N PHE A 12 36.20 -42.56 2.00
CA PHE A 12 34.99 -41.94 1.45
C PHE A 12 34.03 -43.05 1.02
N ASN A 13 32.91 -43.17 1.74
CA ASN A 13 31.89 -44.16 1.44
C ASN A 13 30.95 -43.57 0.37
N LEU A 14 30.59 -44.35 -0.65
CA LEU A 14 29.72 -43.90 -1.76
C LEU A 14 28.37 -43.39 -1.24
N PHE A 15 27.91 -43.96 -0.12
CA PHE A 15 26.69 -43.55 0.57
C PHE A 15 26.78 -42.14 1.17
N ASP A 16 27.97 -41.76 1.65
CA ASP A 16 28.23 -40.42 2.20
C ASP A 16 28.26 -39.36 1.09
N VAL A 17 28.81 -39.71 -0.08
CA VAL A 17 28.75 -38.86 -1.28
C VAL A 17 27.31 -38.64 -1.74
N LEU A 18 26.47 -39.68 -1.70
CA LEU A 18 25.06 -39.57 -2.08
C LEU A 18 24.27 -38.66 -1.13
N ILE A 19 24.55 -38.73 0.18
CA ILE A 19 23.95 -37.84 1.19
C ILE A 19 24.39 -36.39 0.95
N ILE A 20 25.67 -36.15 0.66
CA ILE A 20 26.19 -34.79 0.38
C ILE A 20 25.52 -34.21 -0.87
N VAL A 21 25.35 -35.00 -1.94
CA VAL A 21 24.66 -34.55 -3.16
C VAL A 21 23.19 -34.20 -2.88
N LEU A 22 22.49 -35.00 -2.07
CA LEU A 22 21.11 -34.72 -1.67
C LEU A 22 21.00 -33.39 -0.90
N VAL A 23 21.92 -33.14 0.03
CA VAL A 23 21.96 -31.91 0.83
C VAL A 23 22.21 -30.68 -0.06
N ILE A 24 23.11 -30.79 -1.05
CA ILE A 24 23.38 -29.72 -2.02
C ILE A 24 22.15 -29.47 -2.90
N ALA A 25 21.46 -30.52 -3.35
CA ALA A 25 20.23 -30.39 -4.14
C ALA A 25 19.10 -29.70 -3.37
N VAL A 26 18.91 -30.04 -2.09
CA VAL A 26 17.94 -29.38 -1.20
C VAL A 26 18.35 -27.92 -0.96
N ALA A 27 19.63 -27.64 -0.69
CA ALA A 27 20.11 -26.28 -0.51
C ALA A 27 19.94 -25.41 -1.77
N ALA A 28 20.20 -25.98 -2.97
CA ALA A 28 19.98 -25.31 -4.24
C ALA A 28 18.49 -25.09 -4.53
N ALA A 29 17.62 -26.06 -4.22
CA ALA A 29 16.18 -25.91 -4.36
C ALA A 29 15.63 -24.84 -3.41
N VAL A 30 16.07 -24.82 -2.15
CA VAL A 30 15.74 -23.77 -1.16
C VAL A 30 16.25 -22.42 -1.64
N PHE A 31 17.52 -22.31 -2.06
CA PHE A 31 18.08 -21.06 -2.58
C PHE A 31 17.31 -20.56 -3.81
N TRP A 32 16.92 -21.46 -4.72
CA TRP A 32 16.16 -21.09 -5.91
C TRP A 32 14.70 -20.74 -5.61
N PHE A 33 14.09 -21.36 -4.60
CA PHE A 33 12.73 -21.04 -4.16
C PHE A 33 12.68 -19.73 -3.36
N PHE A 34 13.70 -19.44 -2.54
CA PHE A 34 13.83 -18.18 -1.79
C PHE A 34 14.33 -17.01 -2.66
N ASN A 35 15.08 -17.26 -3.73
CA ASN A 35 15.47 -16.22 -4.71
C ASN A 35 14.45 -16.08 -5.87
N ARG A 36 13.27 -16.72 -5.76
CA ARG A 36 12.18 -16.60 -6.71
C ARG A 36 11.09 -15.63 -6.26
N ASP A 37 11.53 -14.45 -5.82
CA ASP A 37 10.80 -13.19 -5.99
C ASP A 37 11.40 -12.48 -7.22
N LYS A 38 10.78 -12.62 -8.40
CA LYS A 38 9.72 -11.75 -8.94
C LYS A 38 10.15 -10.29 -8.94
N GLY A 39 10.44 -9.78 -10.15
CA GLY A 39 11.01 -8.46 -10.41
C GLY A 39 10.45 -7.35 -9.52
N GLY A 40 11.37 -6.65 -8.84
CA GLY A 40 11.06 -5.54 -7.97
C GLY A 40 12.16 -5.39 -6.93
N THR A 41 13.16 -4.59 -7.26
CA THR A 41 14.29 -4.20 -6.42
C THR A 41 13.90 -4.09 -4.93
N ILE A 42 14.58 -4.87 -4.07
CA ILE A 42 14.65 -4.58 -2.64
C ILE A 42 15.46 -3.28 -2.52
N LEU A 43 14.74 -2.17 -2.38
CA LEU A 43 15.25 -0.84 -2.13
C LEU A 43 14.52 -0.34 -0.90
N ALA A 44 15.28 -0.19 0.19
CA ALA A 44 15.02 0.46 1.48
C ALA A 44 13.64 0.25 2.12
N ALA A 45 13.63 0.02 3.43
CA ALA A 45 12.44 0.24 4.26
C ALA A 45 11.79 1.58 3.88
N GLY A 46 10.48 1.52 3.61
CA GLY A 46 9.74 2.47 2.79
C GLY A 46 9.75 3.89 3.32
N THR A 47 9.90 4.86 2.42
CA THR A 47 9.66 6.26 2.71
C THR A 47 8.23 6.40 3.24
N LYS A 48 8.08 7.07 4.39
CA LYS A 48 6.76 7.44 4.89
C LYS A 48 6.13 8.41 3.91
N VAL A 49 4.99 8.01 3.37
CA VAL A 49 4.18 8.82 2.47
C VAL A 49 2.92 9.25 3.18
N THR A 50 2.56 10.52 3.01
CA THR A 50 1.30 11.09 3.45
C THR A 50 0.54 11.55 2.22
N TYR A 51 -0.70 11.09 2.05
CA TYR A 51 -1.53 11.46 0.91
C TYR A 51 -2.97 11.70 1.33
N GLN A 52 -3.72 12.43 0.52
CA GLN A 52 -5.12 12.77 0.77
C GLN A 52 -6.02 12.18 -0.31
N LEU A 53 -7.12 11.58 0.12
CA LEU A 53 -8.18 11.06 -0.73
C LEU A 53 -9.46 11.87 -0.52
N GLU A 54 -10.01 12.40 -1.59
CA GLU A 54 -11.26 13.16 -1.59
C GLU A 54 -12.42 12.30 -2.09
N ILE A 55 -13.55 12.36 -1.40
CA ILE A 55 -14.82 11.78 -1.80
C ILE A 55 -15.87 12.90 -1.75
N THR A 56 -16.47 13.22 -2.88
CA THR A 56 -17.48 14.29 -2.98
C THR A 56 -18.90 13.72 -2.94
N ASN A 57 -19.89 14.57 -2.63
CA ASN A 57 -21.32 14.24 -2.67
C ASN A 57 -21.71 13.04 -1.76
N VAL A 58 -21.03 12.92 -0.63
CA VAL A 58 -21.27 11.88 0.37
C VAL A 58 -22.51 12.25 1.20
N PRO A 59 -23.49 11.34 1.36
CA PRO A 59 -24.65 11.62 2.19
C PRO A 59 -24.27 11.67 3.67
N GLN A 60 -24.99 12.48 4.45
CA GLN A 60 -24.70 12.76 5.86
C GLN A 60 -24.47 11.49 6.71
N GLU A 61 -25.23 10.43 6.46
CA GLU A 61 -25.17 9.18 7.23
C GLU A 61 -23.82 8.47 7.10
N VAL A 62 -23.08 8.75 6.02
CA VAL A 62 -21.78 8.14 5.71
C VAL A 62 -20.62 9.12 5.93
N ALA A 63 -20.84 10.42 5.74
CA ALA A 63 -19.79 11.44 5.75
C ALA A 63 -18.91 11.43 7.01
N TYR A 64 -19.51 11.12 8.17
CA TYR A 64 -18.85 11.10 9.48
C TYR A 64 -18.40 9.71 9.93
N SER A 65 -18.50 8.70 9.07
CA SER A 65 -18.10 7.32 9.38
C SER A 65 -16.59 7.03 9.36
N PRO A 66 -15.72 7.73 8.60
CA PRO A 66 -14.28 7.49 8.65
C PRO A 66 -13.69 7.82 10.03
N ARG A 67 -12.81 6.95 10.54
CA ARG A 67 -12.16 7.16 11.84
C ARG A 67 -10.64 7.15 11.73
N ILE A 68 -10.01 8.07 12.44
CA ILE A 68 -8.55 8.04 12.66
C ILE A 68 -8.21 6.69 13.29
N GLY A 69 -7.20 6.03 12.73
CA GLY A 69 -6.79 4.70 13.16
C GLY A 69 -7.21 3.57 12.23
N ASP A 70 -8.27 3.76 11.44
CA ASP A 70 -8.74 2.73 10.52
C ASP A 70 -7.79 2.57 9.33
N TYR A 71 -7.79 1.37 8.75
CA TYR A 71 -7.05 1.10 7.51
C TYR A 71 -7.93 1.40 6.29
N VAL A 72 -7.31 2.00 5.29
CA VAL A 72 -7.87 2.12 3.95
C VAL A 72 -7.35 1.01 3.05
N LYS A 73 -8.20 0.53 2.15
CA LYS A 73 -7.89 -0.47 1.14
C LYS A 73 -8.36 0.01 -0.22
N GLU A 74 -7.68 -0.45 -1.26
CA GLU A 74 -8.21 -0.42 -2.61
C GLU A 74 -9.33 -1.46 -2.71
N GLY A 75 -10.51 -1.03 -3.14
CA GLY A 75 -11.77 -1.75 -3.04
C GLY A 75 -11.87 -2.93 -3.99
N VAL A 76 -11.15 -2.95 -5.11
CA VAL A 76 -11.17 -4.05 -6.08
C VAL A 76 -10.16 -5.14 -5.68
N ARG A 77 -8.89 -4.77 -5.55
CA ARG A 77 -7.76 -5.68 -5.24
C ARG A 77 -7.64 -6.00 -3.75
N LYS A 78 -8.38 -5.30 -2.89
CA LYS A 78 -8.35 -5.43 -1.42
C LYS A 78 -6.97 -5.19 -0.80
N VAL A 79 -6.12 -4.45 -1.51
CA VAL A 79 -4.77 -4.10 -1.05
C VAL A 79 -4.85 -2.98 -0.03
N ARG A 80 -4.16 -3.12 1.10
CA ARG A 80 -4.08 -2.08 2.13
C ARG A 80 -3.25 -0.90 1.61
N LEU A 81 -3.83 0.30 1.65
CA LEU A 81 -3.19 1.52 1.15
C LEU A 81 -2.63 2.40 2.26
N GLY A 82 -2.97 2.18 3.53
CA GLY A 82 -2.46 2.99 4.63
C GLY A 82 -3.43 3.06 5.80
N LYS A 83 -3.08 3.88 6.79
CA LYS A 83 -3.87 4.16 7.98
C LYS A 83 -4.35 5.61 7.94
N ILE A 84 -5.61 5.83 8.33
CA ILE A 84 -6.19 7.16 8.44
C ILE A 84 -5.54 7.88 9.62
N VAL A 85 -4.97 9.05 9.36
CA VAL A 85 -4.36 9.94 10.37
C VAL A 85 -5.08 11.28 10.49
N GLY A 86 -5.97 11.61 9.55
CA GLY A 86 -6.81 12.80 9.59
C GLY A 86 -8.05 12.64 8.72
N VAL A 87 -9.13 13.31 9.12
CA VAL A 87 -10.40 13.35 8.38
C VAL A 87 -10.90 14.79 8.45
N ASP A 88 -11.24 15.34 7.30
CA ASP A 88 -11.89 16.65 7.16
C ASP A 88 -13.20 16.48 6.39
N VAL A 89 -14.27 17.12 6.88
CA VAL A 89 -15.62 17.00 6.33
C VAL A 89 -16.17 18.40 6.12
N GLN A 90 -16.51 18.71 4.87
CA GLN A 90 -16.96 20.03 4.45
C GLN A 90 -18.30 19.92 3.70
N PRO A 91 -19.14 20.95 3.68
CA PRO A 91 -20.33 20.96 2.83
C PRO A 91 -19.97 20.69 1.37
N TYR A 92 -20.74 19.84 0.69
CA TYR A 92 -20.59 19.64 -0.75
C TYR A 92 -21.26 20.79 -1.48
N GLU A 93 -20.50 21.51 -2.29
CA GLU A 93 -20.99 22.61 -3.10
C GLU A 93 -21.08 22.23 -4.57
N LYS A 94 -22.05 22.79 -5.28
CA LYS A 94 -22.16 22.69 -6.73
C LYS A 94 -22.34 24.08 -7.34
N LEU A 95 -21.91 24.22 -8.59
CA LEU A 95 -22.23 25.41 -9.38
C LEU A 95 -23.75 25.45 -9.63
N THR A 96 -24.37 26.54 -9.19
CA THR A 96 -25.79 26.81 -9.38
C THR A 96 -25.95 28.19 -10.01
N ARG A 97 -26.79 28.29 -11.04
CA ARG A 97 -27.13 29.56 -11.67
C ARG A 97 -28.22 30.26 -10.85
N ASN A 98 -27.97 31.50 -10.45
CA ASN A 98 -29.00 32.35 -9.88
C ASN A 98 -29.82 32.96 -11.03
N LEU A 99 -31.12 32.68 -11.05
CA LEU A 99 -32.02 33.09 -12.13
C LEU A 99 -32.42 34.57 -12.05
N ILE A 100 -32.13 35.26 -10.94
CA ILE A 100 -32.49 36.67 -10.73
C ILE A 100 -31.43 37.60 -11.30
N ASP A 101 -30.15 37.31 -11.06
CA ASP A 101 -29.00 38.16 -11.42
C ASP A 101 -28.08 37.56 -12.48
N ASP A 102 -28.42 36.37 -13.00
CA ASP A 102 -27.64 35.61 -13.98
C ASP A 102 -26.20 35.29 -13.56
N THR A 103 -25.96 35.16 -12.26
CA THR A 103 -24.64 34.78 -11.71
C THR A 103 -24.52 33.27 -11.51
N ILE A 104 -23.29 32.76 -11.53
CA ILE A 104 -22.97 31.37 -11.16
C ILE A 104 -22.30 31.39 -9.80
N ASN A 105 -22.94 30.76 -8.82
CA ASN A 105 -22.44 30.67 -7.45
C ASN A 105 -22.16 29.22 -7.06
N LEU A 106 -21.17 29.01 -6.19
CA LEU A 106 -21.05 27.76 -5.44
C LEU A 106 -22.15 27.74 -4.38
N THR A 107 -22.96 26.70 -4.38
CA THR A 107 -24.08 26.56 -3.45
C THR A 107 -24.01 25.21 -2.76
N PRO A 108 -24.04 25.19 -1.41
CA PRO A 108 -24.11 23.94 -0.65
C PRO A 108 -25.34 23.12 -1.04
N VAL A 109 -25.15 21.82 -1.17
CA VAL A 109 -26.23 20.86 -1.35
C VAL A 109 -26.62 20.32 0.02
N PRO A 110 -27.89 20.46 0.45
CA PRO A 110 -28.35 19.95 1.75
C PRO A 110 -28.00 18.47 1.97
N ASP A 111 -27.54 18.14 3.17
CA ASP A 111 -27.19 16.79 3.63
C ASP A 111 -26.13 16.06 2.77
N ARG A 112 -25.34 16.80 1.99
CA ARG A 112 -24.23 16.28 1.18
C ARG A 112 -22.91 16.93 1.58
N TYR A 113 -21.86 16.12 1.60
CA TYR A 113 -20.55 16.51 2.10
C TYR A 113 -19.43 16.07 1.16
N THR A 114 -18.34 16.83 1.18
CA THR A 114 -17.03 16.41 0.68
C THR A 114 -16.20 15.93 1.88
N VAL A 115 -15.64 14.73 1.75
CA VAL A 115 -14.84 14.08 2.79
C VAL A 115 -13.41 13.95 2.28
N VAL A 116 -12.46 14.56 2.99
CA VAL A 116 -11.03 14.47 2.69
C VAL A 116 -10.35 13.64 3.79
N ILE A 117 -9.75 12.53 3.38
CA ILE A 117 -9.10 11.59 4.29
C ILE A 117 -7.59 11.67 4.09
N THR A 118 -6.87 11.99 5.16
CA THR A 118 -5.41 11.97 5.17
C THR A 118 -4.91 10.60 5.64
N CYS A 119 -4.11 9.96 4.81
CA CYS A 119 -3.58 8.62 5.05
C CYS A 119 -2.04 8.66 5.16
N GLU A 120 -1.51 7.86 6.06
CA GLU A 120 -0.08 7.53 6.12
C GLU A 120 0.16 6.07 5.74
N ALA A 121 1.23 5.84 4.98
CA ALA A 121 1.68 4.51 4.62
C ALA A 121 3.19 4.47 4.43
N ASP A 122 3.75 3.26 4.46
CA ASP A 122 5.11 3.00 4.01
C ASP A 122 5.05 2.65 2.52
N GLY A 123 5.81 3.38 1.71
CA GLY A 123 5.76 3.22 0.26
C GLY A 123 7.03 3.69 -0.44
N LYS A 124 6.99 3.65 -1.76
CA LYS A 124 8.05 4.18 -2.63
C LYS A 124 7.50 5.32 -3.46
N LEU A 125 8.11 6.50 -3.42
CA LEU A 125 7.80 7.61 -4.32
C LEU A 125 8.75 7.55 -5.53
N SER A 126 8.21 7.54 -6.74
CA SER A 126 8.98 7.63 -7.98
C SER A 126 8.14 8.28 -9.08
N GLY A 127 8.72 9.25 -9.79
CA GLY A 127 8.06 9.89 -10.94
C GLY A 127 6.71 10.53 -10.61
N GLY A 128 6.56 11.15 -9.42
CA GLY A 128 5.30 11.77 -8.98
C GLY A 128 4.20 10.78 -8.57
N ARG A 129 4.53 9.49 -8.49
CA ARG A 129 3.60 8.41 -8.09
C ARG A 129 4.13 7.71 -6.86
N VAL A 130 3.22 7.18 -6.05
CA VAL A 130 3.54 6.33 -4.90
C VAL A 130 3.13 4.90 -5.19
N SER A 131 3.98 3.97 -4.76
CA SER A 131 3.67 2.55 -4.66
C SER A 131 3.49 2.17 -3.20
N VAL A 132 2.27 1.78 -2.82
CA VAL A 132 1.96 1.23 -1.49
C VAL A 132 1.47 -0.19 -1.66
N ASN A 133 2.16 -1.17 -1.06
CA ASN A 133 1.84 -2.60 -1.17
C ASN A 133 1.59 -3.07 -2.62
N GLY A 134 2.38 -2.55 -3.57
CA GLY A 134 2.28 -2.86 -5.01
C GLY A 134 1.17 -2.11 -5.75
N HIS A 135 0.36 -1.30 -5.07
CA HIS A 135 -0.61 -0.41 -5.70
C HIS A 135 0.03 0.94 -6.04
N VAL A 136 0.07 1.28 -7.33
CA VAL A 136 0.73 2.51 -7.81
C VAL A 136 -0.29 3.57 -8.19
N PHE A 137 -0.28 4.71 -7.51
CA PHE A 137 -1.18 5.83 -7.75
C PHE A 137 -0.45 7.18 -7.61
N GLY A 138 -1.04 8.24 -8.16
CA GLY A 138 -0.53 9.61 -8.09
C GLY A 138 -1.68 10.59 -7.86
N VAL A 139 -1.37 11.89 -7.78
CA VAL A 139 -2.40 12.94 -7.77
C VAL A 139 -3.28 12.82 -9.03
N GLY A 140 -4.59 12.97 -8.85
CA GLY A 140 -5.62 12.77 -9.88
C GLY A 140 -6.01 11.31 -10.13
N SER A 141 -5.36 10.34 -9.49
CA SER A 141 -5.76 8.92 -9.63
C SER A 141 -7.07 8.66 -8.91
N GLU A 142 -8.03 8.05 -9.61
CA GLU A 142 -9.22 7.47 -9.01
C GLU A 142 -8.86 6.17 -8.27
N ILE A 143 -9.41 6.02 -7.07
CA ILE A 143 -9.22 4.86 -6.22
C ILE A 143 -10.60 4.45 -5.70
N ALA A 144 -11.02 3.22 -6.02
CA ALA A 144 -12.11 2.58 -5.31
C ALA A 144 -11.65 2.40 -3.86
N LEU A 145 -12.21 3.18 -2.94
CA LEU A 145 -11.79 3.23 -1.56
C LEU A 145 -12.70 2.34 -0.72
N GLN A 146 -12.09 1.56 0.15
CA GLN A 146 -12.80 0.78 1.16
C GLN A 146 -12.12 0.93 2.51
N SER A 147 -12.91 1.20 3.54
CA SER A 147 -12.52 1.07 4.94
C SER A 147 -13.59 0.28 5.69
N LYS A 148 -13.52 0.26 7.03
CA LYS A 148 -14.38 -0.56 7.88
C LYS A 148 -15.87 -0.21 7.72
N ASN A 149 -16.20 1.09 7.72
CA ASN A 149 -17.58 1.58 7.75
C ASN A 149 -17.96 2.45 6.54
N PHE A 150 -17.09 2.58 5.54
CA PHE A 150 -17.39 3.32 4.32
C PHE A 150 -16.66 2.73 3.11
N ALA A 151 -17.27 2.94 1.95
CA ALA A 151 -16.68 2.67 0.66
C ALA A 151 -17.20 3.68 -0.35
N GLY A 152 -16.42 3.95 -1.39
CA GLY A 152 -16.80 4.88 -2.44
C GLY A 152 -15.68 5.11 -3.43
N THR A 153 -15.94 5.90 -4.45
CA THR A 153 -14.91 6.35 -5.40
C THR A 153 -14.23 7.59 -4.83
N SER A 154 -12.90 7.56 -4.74
CA SER A 154 -12.11 8.67 -4.23
C SER A 154 -11.05 9.11 -5.24
N TYR A 155 -10.60 10.35 -5.13
CA TYR A 155 -9.49 10.88 -5.92
C TYR A 155 -8.33 11.27 -5.01
N CYS A 156 -7.11 10.91 -5.42
CA CYS A 156 -5.92 11.37 -4.71
C CYS A 156 -5.66 12.85 -5.06
N ILE A 157 -5.78 13.75 -4.08
CA ILE A 157 -5.67 15.21 -4.32
C ILE A 157 -4.32 15.80 -3.88
N THR A 158 -3.61 15.13 -2.99
CA THR A 158 -2.31 15.60 -2.48
C THR A 158 -1.44 14.43 -2.08
N MET A 159 -0.13 14.56 -2.28
CA MET A 159 0.87 13.59 -1.85
C MET A 159 2.13 14.31 -1.38
N LYS A 160 2.70 13.85 -0.27
CA LYS A 160 3.93 14.36 0.33
C LYS A 160 4.75 13.18 0.87
N THR A 161 6.06 13.27 0.75
CA THR A 161 6.99 12.43 1.51
C THR A 161 7.43 13.17 2.76
N LYS A 162 7.60 12.46 3.87
CA LYS A 162 8.35 12.97 5.02
C LYS A 162 9.84 12.82 4.78
#